data_AF-A0A2W1F0Y0-F1
#
_entry.id   AF-A0A2W1F0Y0-F1
#
_cell.length_a   1.000
_cell.length_b   1.000
_cell.length_c   1.000
_cell.angle_alpha   90.00
_cell.angle_beta   90.00
_cell.angle_gamma   90.00
#
_symmetry.space_group_name_H-M   'P 1'
#
loop_
_entity.id
_entity.type
_entity.pdbx_description
1 polymer ?
#
loop_
_entity_poly.entity_id
_entity_poly.type
_entity_poly.pdbx_seq_one_letter_code
_entity_poly.pdbx_strand_id
1 'polypeptide(L)'
;MSMWADWWHETSKPSPHCNEAEVNACISTIAFLEDDYLKRKVEFVAEIHALLEPGDKARADAVLEDLEILYPVLKDTGFLKRVMEGDGGAFVGLRGKLPQV
;
A
#
# COMPACT_ATOMS: atom_id res chain seq x y z
N MET A 1 14.17 -23.22 -5.37
CA MET A 1 13.44 -22.63 -6.49
C MET A 1 12.98 -21.26 -6.04
N SER A 2 13.42 -20.19 -6.69
CA SER A 2 12.90 -18.85 -6.40
C SER A 2 11.75 -18.62 -7.37
N MET A 3 10.56 -18.42 -6.82
CA MET A 3 9.30 -18.20 -7.54
C MET A 3 9.41 -17.05 -8.58
N TRP A 4 10.36 -16.14 -8.38
CA TRP A 4 10.71 -15.04 -9.27
C TRP A 4 11.42 -15.46 -10.55
N ALA A 5 12.39 -16.38 -10.46
CA ALA A 5 13.10 -16.87 -11.64
C ALA A 5 12.18 -17.70 -12.54
N ASP A 6 11.30 -18.50 -11.93
CA ASP A 6 10.34 -19.33 -12.65
C ASP A 6 9.29 -18.46 -13.38
N TRP A 7 8.78 -17.40 -12.74
CA TRP A 7 7.90 -16.40 -13.39
C TRP A 7 8.58 -15.64 -14.54
N TRP A 8 9.83 -15.22 -14.35
CA TRP A 8 10.60 -14.53 -15.40
C TRP A 8 10.86 -15.42 -16.62
N HIS A 9 11.15 -16.70 -16.38
CA HIS A 9 11.29 -17.67 -17.45
C HIS A 9 9.97 -17.96 -18.18
N GLU A 10 8.84 -17.98 -17.47
CA GLU A 10 7.52 -18.22 -18.06
C GLU A 10 7.06 -17.06 -18.94
N THR A 11 7.23 -15.82 -18.47
CA THR A 11 6.88 -14.59 -19.21
C THR A 11 7.73 -14.38 -20.47
N SER A 12 8.92 -14.97 -20.52
CA SER A 12 9.82 -14.91 -21.67
C SER A 12 9.45 -15.90 -22.80
N LYS A 13 8.50 -16.82 -22.57
CA LYS A 13 8.11 -17.81 -23.58
C LYS A 13 7.18 -17.19 -24.63
N PRO A 14 7.40 -17.44 -25.93
CA PRO A 14 6.46 -17.05 -26.97
C PRO A 14 5.17 -17.88 -26.89
N SER A 15 4.04 -17.28 -27.28
CA SER A 15 2.76 -17.99 -27.41
C SER A 15 2.90 -19.16 -28.40
N PRO A 16 2.35 -20.36 -28.12
CA PRO A 16 1.43 -20.72 -27.03
C PRO A 16 2.10 -21.39 -25.81
N HIS A 17 3.42 -21.34 -25.69
CA HIS A 17 4.15 -22.06 -24.65
C HIS A 17 4.20 -21.36 -23.29
N CYS A 18 3.66 -20.13 -23.23
CA CYS A 18 3.51 -19.35 -22.01
C CYS A 18 2.28 -19.84 -21.22
N ASN A 19 2.49 -20.21 -19.97
CA ASN A 19 1.41 -20.48 -19.03
C ASN A 19 0.78 -19.16 -18.52
N GLU A 20 -0.15 -18.61 -19.29
CA GLU A 20 -0.82 -17.34 -18.96
C GLU A 20 -1.50 -17.36 -17.58
N ALA A 21 -1.99 -18.51 -17.13
CA ALA A 21 -2.61 -18.65 -15.81
C ALA A 21 -1.61 -18.41 -14.67
N GLU A 22 -0.39 -18.94 -14.82
CA GLU A 22 0.70 -18.76 -13.85
C GLU A 22 1.23 -17.32 -13.85
N VAL A 23 1.41 -16.73 -15.04
CA VAL A 23 1.79 -15.31 -15.17
C VAL A 23 0.76 -14.40 -14.50
N ASN A 24 -0.53 -14.63 -14.74
CA ASN A 24 -1.61 -13.84 -14.14
C ASN A 24 -1.70 -14.02 -12.62
N ALA A 25 -1.46 -15.24 -12.11
CA ALA A 25 -1.43 -15.51 -10.67
C ALA A 25 -0.27 -14.77 -9.98
N CYS A 26 0.92 -14.77 -10.60
CA CYS A 26 2.07 -14.03 -10.11
C CYS A 26 1.83 -12.52 -10.11
N ILE A 27 1.32 -11.95 -11.21
CA ILE A 27 0.99 -10.51 -11.31
C ILE A 27 -0.03 -10.12 -10.23
N SER A 28 -1.09 -10.91 -10.06
CA SER A 28 -2.12 -10.65 -9.04
C SER A 28 -1.55 -10.74 -7.62
N THR A 29 -0.61 -11.65 -7.38
CA THR A 29 0.06 -11.79 -6.08
C THR A 29 0.97 -10.59 -5.80
N ILE A 30 1.74 -10.13 -6.79
CA ILE A 30 2.60 -8.94 -6.65
C ILE A 30 1.74 -7.73 -6.33
N ALA A 31 0.69 -7.50 -7.13
CA ALA A 31 -0.26 -6.40 -6.91
C ALA A 31 -0.88 -6.41 -5.50
N PHE A 32 -1.23 -7.60 -5.00
CA PHE A 32 -1.74 -7.78 -3.64
C PHE A 32 -0.68 -7.44 -2.58
N LEU A 33 0.56 -7.90 -2.75
CA LEU A 33 1.63 -7.66 -1.80
C LEU A 33 2.04 -6.18 -1.74
N GLU A 34 2.01 -5.48 -2.86
CA GLU A 34 2.27 -4.03 -2.92
C GLU A 34 1.19 -3.23 -2.18
N ASP A 35 -0.09 -3.57 -2.39
CA ASP A 35 -1.22 -2.97 -1.68
C ASP A 35 -1.14 -3.24 -0.16
N ASP A 36 -0.86 -4.49 0.23
CA ASP A 36 -0.71 -4.88 1.65
C ASP A 36 0.49 -4.20 2.32
N TYR A 37 1.62 -4.09 1.62
CA TYR A 37 2.81 -3.40 2.14
C TYR A 37 2.54 -1.91 2.40
N LEU A 38 1.89 -1.23 1.46
CA LEU A 38 1.55 0.18 1.63
C LEU A 38 0.52 0.36 2.75
N LYS A 39 -0.50 -0.48 2.79
CA LYS A 39 -1.50 -0.47 3.87
C LYS A 39 -0.84 -0.58 5.25
N ARG A 40 0.10 -1.51 5.44
CA ARG A 40 0.83 -1.67 6.71
C ARG A 40 1.66 -0.45 7.10
N LYS A 41 2.28 0.25 6.14
CA LYS A 41 2.99 1.51 6.42
C LYS A 41 2.05 2.58 6.94
N VAL A 42 0.90 2.69 6.30
CA VAL A 42 -0.14 3.65 6.64
C VAL A 42 -0.73 3.34 8.02
N GLU A 43 -0.99 2.07 8.34
CA GLU A 43 -1.41 1.59 9.67
C GLU A 43 -0.37 1.96 10.73
N PHE A 44 0.91 1.64 10.48
CA PHE A 44 1.98 1.95 11.41
C PHE A 44 2.06 3.46 11.71
N VAL A 45 1.97 4.32 10.69
CA VAL A 45 1.98 5.78 10.91
C VAL A 45 0.76 6.24 11.70
N ALA A 46 -0.42 5.70 11.44
CA ALA A 46 -1.62 6.04 12.21
C ALA A 46 -1.50 5.65 13.70
N GLU A 47 -0.90 4.50 13.99
CA GLU A 47 -0.58 4.08 15.36
C GLU A 47 0.42 5.02 16.03
N ILE A 48 1.49 5.42 15.33
CA ILE A 48 2.46 6.39 15.82
C ILE A 48 1.79 7.74 16.11
N HIS A 49 0.91 8.22 15.22
CA HIS A 49 0.14 9.43 15.46
C HIS A 49 -0.69 9.32 16.74
N ALA A 50 -1.47 8.25 16.90
CA ALA A 50 -2.31 8.03 18.08
C ALA A 50 -1.49 7.96 19.39
N LEU A 51 -0.27 7.43 19.33
CA LEU A 51 0.63 7.39 20.48
C LEU A 51 1.22 8.76 20.83
N LEU A 52 1.51 9.60 19.84
CA LEU A 52 2.10 10.92 20.03
C LEU A 52 1.07 11.99 20.38
N GLU A 53 -0.14 11.93 19.81
CA GLU A 53 -1.15 12.98 19.91
C GLU A 53 -1.42 13.49 21.34
N PRO A 54 -1.52 12.63 22.38
CA PRO A 54 -1.79 13.10 23.75
C PRO A 54 -0.67 13.92 24.39
N GLY A 55 0.58 13.75 23.92
CA GLY A 55 1.77 14.36 24.54
C GLY A 55 2.48 15.38 23.66
N ASP A 56 2.39 15.24 22.35
CA ASP A 56 3.08 16.08 21.37
C ASP A 56 2.30 16.08 20.04
N LYS A 57 1.23 16.88 20.00
CA LYS A 57 0.38 16.99 18.81
C LYS A 57 1.14 17.50 17.59
N ALA A 58 2.05 18.46 17.76
CA ALA A 58 2.83 19.01 16.65
C ALA A 58 3.66 17.91 15.96
N ARG A 59 4.25 17.02 16.76
CA ARG A 59 4.98 15.88 16.22
C ARG A 59 4.07 14.79 15.64
N ALA A 60 2.90 14.56 16.23
CA ALA A 60 1.91 13.65 15.67
C ALA A 60 1.47 14.10 14.26
N ASP A 61 1.13 15.38 14.11
CA ASP A 61 0.71 15.98 12.84
C ASP A 61 1.86 15.93 11.80
N ALA A 62 3.11 16.19 12.22
CA ALA A 62 4.27 16.11 11.33
C ALA A 62 4.49 14.71 10.72
N VAL A 63 4.24 13.63 11.47
CA VAL A 63 4.36 12.26 10.94
C VAL A 63 3.29 11.98 9.88
N LEU A 64 2.10 12.55 10.03
CA LEU A 64 1.04 12.46 9.01
C LEU A 64 1.39 13.26 7.75
N GLU A 65 1.97 14.45 7.90
CA GLU A 65 2.47 15.26 6.78
C GLU A 65 3.59 14.55 6.01
N ASP A 66 4.56 13.94 6.72
CA ASP A 66 5.63 13.16 6.10
C ASP A 66 5.09 11.98 5.27
N LEU A 67 4.08 11.28 5.79
CA LEU A 67 3.40 10.21 5.06
C LEU A 67 2.72 10.74 3.78
N GLU A 68 2.14 11.92 3.84
CA GLU A 68 1.49 12.58 2.70
C GLU A 68 2.50 12.96 1.60
N ILE A 69 3.68 13.45 1.98
CA ILE A 69 4.76 13.80 1.05
C ILE A 69 5.26 12.54 0.34
N LEU A 70 5.44 11.44 1.08
CA LEU A 70 5.92 10.17 0.54
C LEU A 70 4.87 9.46 -0.31
N TYR A 71 3.59 9.65 0.00
CA TYR A 71 2.47 9.01 -0.69
C TYR A 71 1.37 10.02 -1.04
N PRO A 72 1.59 10.88 -2.06
CA PRO A 72 0.65 11.94 -2.44
C PRO A 72 -0.76 11.43 -2.76
N VAL A 73 -0.88 10.19 -3.25
CA VAL A 73 -2.16 9.53 -3.55
C VAL A 73 -3.10 9.48 -2.34
N LEU A 74 -2.56 9.52 -1.11
CA LEU A 74 -3.37 9.51 0.10
C LEU A 74 -4.26 10.77 0.23
N LYS A 75 -3.86 11.91 -0.36
CA LYS A 75 -4.68 13.13 -0.44
C LYS A 75 -6.06 12.86 -1.03
N ASP A 76 -6.08 12.17 -2.16
CA ASP A 76 -7.28 11.95 -2.95
C ASP A 76 -8.21 10.89 -2.34
N THR A 77 -7.73 10.15 -1.35
CA THR A 77 -8.51 9.13 -0.65
C THR A 77 -9.21 9.63 0.61
N GLY A 78 -8.90 10.85 1.07
CA GLY A 78 -9.39 11.39 2.33
C GLY A 78 -8.87 10.65 3.58
N PHE A 79 -7.81 9.86 3.45
CA PHE A 79 -7.24 9.05 4.53
C PHE A 79 -6.84 9.90 5.73
N LEU A 80 -6.02 10.94 5.52
CA LEU A 80 -5.48 11.77 6.60
C LEU A 80 -6.60 12.45 7.40
N LYS A 81 -7.61 12.96 6.69
CA LYS A 81 -8.80 13.54 7.31
C LYS A 81 -9.48 12.56 8.26
N ARG A 82 -9.69 11.31 7.83
CA ARG A 82 -10.33 10.28 8.68
C ARG A 82 -9.47 9.89 9.88
N VAL A 83 -8.14 9.84 9.74
CA VAL A 83 -7.23 9.60 10.88
C VAL A 83 -7.33 10.73 11.90
N MET A 84 -7.28 11.99 11.44
CA MET A 84 -7.42 13.16 12.31
C MET A 84 -8.79 13.26 12.99
N GLU A 85 -9.84 12.76 12.34
CA GLU A 85 -11.21 12.70 12.89
C GLU A 85 -11.42 11.52 13.84
N GLY A 86 -10.43 10.63 14.00
CA GLY A 86 -10.53 9.44 14.83
C GLY A 86 -11.52 8.39 14.28
N ASP A 87 -11.81 8.44 12.98
CA ASP A 87 -12.73 7.50 12.33
C ASP A 87 -12.05 6.14 12.15
N GLY A 88 -12.60 5.10 12.81
CA GLY A 88 -12.15 3.71 12.64
C GLY A 88 -12.27 3.18 11.20
N GLY A 89 -12.94 3.92 10.31
CA GLY A 89 -13.00 3.70 8.88
C GLY A 89 -11.88 4.35 8.06
N ALA A 90 -10.79 4.85 8.65
CA ALA A 90 -9.71 5.55 7.93
C ALA A 90 -9.21 4.82 6.67
N PHE A 91 -9.20 3.49 6.70
CA PHE A 91 -8.73 2.63 5.61
C PHE A 91 -9.76 2.36 4.51
N VAL A 92 -11.02 2.76 4.68
CA VAL A 92 -12.09 2.61 3.69
C VAL A 92 -11.81 3.57 2.52
N GLY A 93 -11.44 3.02 1.36
CA GLY A 93 -11.16 3.78 0.14
C GLY A 93 -9.71 3.75 -0.35
N LEU A 94 -8.78 3.12 0.38
CA LEU A 94 -7.40 2.90 -0.09
C LEU A 94 -7.30 1.73 -1.09
N ARG A 95 -8.25 0.77 -1.02
CA ARG A 95 -8.24 -0.46 -1.81
C ARG A 95 -8.33 -0.16 -3.32
N GLY A 96 -7.28 -0.53 -4.07
CA GLY A 96 -7.22 -0.38 -5.54
C GLY A 96 -7.05 1.05 -6.06
N LYS A 97 -6.79 2.01 -5.18
CA LYS A 97 -6.52 3.43 -5.51
C LYS A 97 -5.03 3.76 -5.50
N LEU A 98 -4.21 2.82 -5.05
CA LEU A 98 -2.78 3.00 -4.90
C LEU A 98 -2.07 2.65 -6.22
N PRO A 99 -1.07 3.45 -6.63
CA PRO A 99 -0.33 3.18 -7.85
C PRO A 99 0.32 1.80 -7.76
N GLN A 100 0.02 0.95 -8.74
CA GLN A 100 0.77 -0.25 -9.05
C GLN A 100 2.12 0.23 -9.60
N VAL A 101 3.23 -0.18 -8.98
CA VAL A 101 4.57 0.28 -9.39
C VAL A 101 5.06 -0.54 -10.57
#